data_AF-A0A0G8C1I1-F1
#
_entry.id   AF-A0A0G8C1I1-F1
#
_cell.length_a   1.000
_cell.length_b   1.000
_cell.length_c   1.000
_cell.angle_alpha   90.00
_cell.angle_beta   90.00
_cell.angle_gamma   90.00
#
_symmetry.space_group_name_H-M   'P 1'
#
loop_
_entity.id
_entity.type
_entity.pdbx_description
1 polymer ?
#
loop_
_entity_poly.entity_id
_entity_poly.type
_entity_poly.pdbx_seq_one_letter_code
_entity_poly.pdbx_strand_id
1 'polypeptide(L)'
;MSKEQKTPLFIIQGERDYQVQSKIEISLWKEQLKERDNIDYRLYPKLNPLFTEGYGEISKPDEYYNSANIPEYVIKDIAAWV
;
A
#
# COMPACT_ATOMS: atom_id res chain seq x y z
N MET A 1 3.37 -17.88 -8.30
CA MET A 1 3.71 -17.40 -6.93
C MET A 1 2.50 -16.85 -6.17
N SER A 2 2.08 -15.57 -6.28
CA SER A 2 0.94 -15.08 -5.45
C SER A 2 -0.43 -15.62 -5.87
N LYS A 3 -0.66 -15.88 -7.17
CA LYS A 3 -1.93 -16.45 -7.66
C LYS A 3 -2.22 -17.85 -7.11
N GLU A 4 -1.18 -18.62 -6.81
CA GLU A 4 -1.27 -20.04 -6.43
C GLU A 4 -1.25 -20.24 -4.91
N GLN A 5 -0.94 -19.19 -4.14
CA GLN A 5 -0.99 -19.26 -2.68
C GLN A 5 -2.43 -19.48 -2.19
N LYS A 6 -2.60 -20.13 -1.04
CA LYS A 6 -3.93 -20.32 -0.43
C LYS A 6 -4.12 -19.51 0.85
N THR A 7 -3.05 -18.97 1.41
CA THR A 7 -3.11 -18.11 2.59
C THR A 7 -3.76 -16.77 2.24
N PRO A 8 -4.56 -16.16 3.13
CA PRO A 8 -5.06 -14.81 2.95
C PRO A 8 -3.94 -13.81 2.64
N LEU A 9 -4.24 -12.78 1.87
CA LEU A 9 -3.29 -11.72 1.51
C LEU A 9 -3.86 -10.35 1.87
N PHE A 10 -3.02 -9.47 2.41
CA PHE A 10 -3.33 -8.06 2.56
C PHE A 10 -2.35 -7.24 1.72
N ILE A 11 -2.89 -6.58 0.70
CA ILE A 11 -2.12 -5.74 -0.22
C ILE A 11 -2.39 -4.28 0.15
N ILE A 12 -1.34 -3.62 0.66
CA ILE A 12 -1.40 -2.23 1.10
C ILE A 12 -0.45 -1.36 0.30
N GLN A 13 -0.86 -0.12 -0.02
CA GLN A 13 -0.05 0.81 -0.80
C GLN A 13 -0.32 2.27 -0.41
N GLY A 14 0.73 3.09 -0.36
CA GLY A 14 0.62 4.54 -0.27
C GLY A 14 0.33 5.17 -1.63
N GLU A 15 -0.65 6.06 -1.72
CA GLU A 15 -1.03 6.64 -3.02
C GLU A 15 -0.06 7.71 -3.52
N ARG A 16 0.78 8.26 -2.63
CA ARG A 16 1.81 9.23 -3.00
C ARG A 16 3.11 8.55 -3.47
N ASP A 17 3.16 7.23 -3.60
CA ASP A 17 4.36 6.53 -4.06
C ASP A 17 4.72 6.95 -5.50
N TYR A 18 5.89 7.59 -5.65
CA TYR A 18 6.37 8.09 -6.94
C TYR A 18 7.07 7.01 -7.79
N GLN A 19 7.51 5.92 -7.17
CA GLN A 19 8.19 4.80 -7.84
C GLN A 19 7.17 3.78 -8.33
N VAL A 20 6.13 3.55 -7.53
CA VAL A 20 5.14 2.49 -7.70
C VAL A 20 3.75 3.13 -7.57
N GLN A 21 3.22 3.63 -8.70
CA GLN A 21 2.01 4.46 -8.69
C GLN A 21 0.74 3.63 -8.42
N SER A 22 0.00 3.96 -7.35
CA SER A 22 -1.21 3.23 -6.95
C SER A 22 -2.29 3.16 -8.05
N LYS A 23 -2.42 4.22 -8.85
CA LYS A 23 -3.38 4.32 -9.97
C LYS A 23 -3.20 3.20 -10.99
N ILE A 24 -2.00 2.66 -11.13
CA ILE A 24 -1.66 1.58 -12.05
C ILE A 24 -1.66 0.24 -11.29
N GLU A 25 -0.89 0.18 -10.22
CA GLU A 25 -0.48 -1.07 -9.58
C GLU A 25 -1.64 -1.77 -8.87
N ILE A 26 -2.55 -1.04 -8.23
CA ILE A 26 -3.67 -1.67 -7.53
C ILE A 26 -4.62 -2.38 -8.49
N SER A 27 -4.77 -1.84 -9.71
CA SER A 27 -5.62 -2.42 -10.75
C SER A 27 -5.00 -3.70 -11.28
N LEU A 28 -3.67 -3.71 -11.47
CA LEU A 28 -2.93 -4.92 -11.86
C LEU A 28 -3.05 -6.00 -10.78
N TRP A 29 -2.87 -5.66 -9.50
CA TRP A 29 -3.03 -6.63 -8.42
C TRP A 29 -4.44 -7.25 -8.41
N LYS A 30 -5.48 -6.42 -8.50
CA LYS A 30 -6.88 -6.89 -8.56
C LYS A 30 -7.14 -7.77 -9.78
N GLU A 31 -6.62 -7.41 -10.95
CA GLU A 31 -6.78 -8.21 -12.16
C GLU A 31 -6.07 -9.57 -12.03
N GLN A 32 -4.82 -9.56 -11.59
CA GLN A 32 -3.99 -10.76 -11.52
C GLN A 32 -4.50 -11.74 -10.46
N LEU A 33 -5.15 -11.24 -9.41
CA LEU A 33 -5.65 -12.05 -8.31
C LEU A 33 -7.18 -12.18 -8.27
N LYS A 34 -7.88 -11.84 -9.37
CA LYS A 34 -9.35 -11.85 -9.45
C LYS A 34 -10.02 -13.19 -9.13
N GLU A 35 -9.31 -14.29 -9.29
CA GLU A 35 -9.82 -15.65 -9.01
C GLU A 35 -9.72 -16.02 -7.52
N ARG A 36 -9.31 -15.08 -6.67
CA ARG A 36 -9.16 -15.26 -5.23
C ARG A 36 -10.14 -14.37 -4.48
N ASP A 37 -10.81 -14.95 -3.50
CA ASP A 37 -11.79 -14.32 -2.62
C ASP A 37 -11.22 -13.95 -1.24
N ASN A 38 -9.97 -14.31 -0.96
CA ASN A 38 -9.30 -14.10 0.34
C ASN A 38 -8.22 -13.02 0.30
N ILE A 39 -8.52 -11.89 -0.35
CA ILE A 39 -7.58 -10.78 -0.49
C ILE A 39 -8.22 -9.47 -0.09
N ASP A 40 -7.58 -8.79 0.85
CA ASP A 40 -7.90 -7.42 1.23
C ASP A 40 -6.95 -6.43 0.55
N TYR A 41 -7.50 -5.32 0.09
CA TYR A 41 -6.75 -4.24 -0.54
C TYR A 41 -6.95 -2.94 0.24
N ARG A 42 -5.87 -2.21 0.51
CA ARG A 42 -5.95 -0.89 1.12
C ARG A 42 -5.01 0.12 0.48
N LEU A 43 -5.58 1.29 0.16
CA LEU A 43 -4.84 2.45 -0.28
C LEU A 43 -4.81 3.49 0.84
N TYR A 44 -3.66 4.13 1.01
CA TYR A 44 -3.46 5.19 1.99
C TYR A 44 -3.12 6.51 1.28
N PRO A 45 -4.08 7.45 1.17
CA PRO A 45 -3.95 8.63 0.31
C PRO A 45 -2.78 9.57 0.63
N LYS A 46 -2.35 9.59 1.88
CA LYS A 46 -1.29 10.50 2.36
C LYS A 46 0.10 9.87 2.39
N LEU A 47 0.21 8.59 2.07
CA LEU A 47 1.45 7.84 2.32
C LEU A 47 2.35 7.77 1.11
N ASN A 48 3.63 7.97 1.38
CA ASN A 48 4.73 7.79 0.44
C ASN A 48 5.23 6.31 0.44
N PRO A 49 6.29 5.97 -0.31
CA PRO A 49 6.82 4.59 -0.39
C PRO A 49 7.28 4.02 0.95
N LEU A 50 7.66 4.89 1.89
CA LEU A 50 8.11 4.53 3.23
C LEU A 50 6.95 4.39 4.23
N PHE A 51 5.69 4.50 3.77
CA PHE A 51 4.49 4.51 4.61
C PHE A 51 4.48 5.65 5.64
N THR A 52 5.05 6.80 5.28
CA THR A 52 5.02 8.02 6.09
C THR A 52 4.14 9.09 5.44
N GLU A 53 3.48 9.92 6.25
CA GLU A 53 2.60 10.98 5.74
C GLU A 53 3.39 12.10 5.08
N GLY A 54 2.82 12.67 4.02
CA GLY A 54 3.30 13.92 3.43
C GLY A 54 2.20 14.64 2.66
N TYR A 55 2.60 15.65 1.89
CA TYR A 55 1.69 16.60 1.23
C TYR A 55 1.82 16.60 -0.29
N GLY A 56 0.74 16.97 -0.99
CA GLY A 56 0.69 16.94 -2.45
C GLY A 56 0.38 15.54 -3.00
N GLU A 57 0.15 15.46 -4.31
CA GLU A 57 -0.37 14.24 -4.95
C GLU A 57 0.62 13.08 -5.00
N ILE A 58 1.90 13.38 -5.31
CA ILE A 58 2.97 12.39 -5.43
C ILE A 58 4.16 12.86 -4.59
N SER A 59 4.80 11.92 -3.92
CA SER A 59 5.97 12.18 -3.08
C SER A 59 7.22 12.46 -3.91
N LYS A 60 8.21 13.05 -3.28
CA LYS A 60 9.49 13.36 -3.91
C LYS A 60 10.65 12.61 -3.23
N PRO A 61 11.77 12.36 -3.93
CA PRO A 61 12.92 11.66 -3.34
C PRO A 61 13.50 12.32 -2.09
N ASP A 62 13.40 13.65 -1.96
CA ASP A 62 13.89 14.38 -0.78
C ASP A 62 13.08 14.09 0.50
N GLU A 63 11.84 13.60 0.37
CA GLU A 63 11.04 13.20 1.53
C GLU A 63 11.66 12.02 2.30
N TYR A 64 12.59 11.27 1.70
CA TYR A 64 13.26 10.12 2.35
C TYR A 64 14.19 10.57 3.48
N TYR A 65 14.61 11.83 3.48
CA TYR A 65 15.45 12.40 4.53
C TYR A 65 14.64 12.95 5.71
N ASN A 66 13.31 12.98 5.61
CA ASN A 66 12.45 13.40 6.70
C ASN A 66 12.22 12.23 7.66
N SER A 67 12.63 12.41 8.91
CA SER A 67 12.32 11.43 9.95
C SER A 67 10.83 11.43 10.26
N ALA A 68 10.18 10.29 10.06
CA ALA A 68 8.77 10.09 10.36
C ALA A 68 8.51 8.64 10.75
N ASN A 69 7.44 8.41 11.50
CA ASN A 69 6.96 7.08 11.87
C ASN A 69 5.84 6.65 10.92
N ILE A 70 5.66 5.34 10.79
CA ILE A 70 4.45 4.78 10.19
C ILE A 70 3.25 5.23 11.03
N PRO A 71 2.20 5.82 10.44
CA PRO A 71 1.04 6.26 11.20
C PRO A 71 0.33 5.11 11.90
N GLU A 72 -0.22 5.41 13.08
CA GLU A 72 -0.91 4.42 13.91
C GLU A 72 -2.07 3.74 13.19
N TYR A 73 -2.76 4.42 12.28
CA TYR A 73 -3.86 3.82 11.51
C TYR A 73 -3.40 2.67 10.62
N VAL A 74 -2.18 2.72 10.07
CA VAL A 74 -1.63 1.61 9.28
C VAL A 74 -1.36 0.41 10.17
N ILE A 75 -0.75 0.67 11.34
CA ILE A 75 -0.44 -0.37 12.33
C ILE A 75 -1.72 -1.04 12.82
N LYS A 76 -2.76 -0.25 13.11
CA LYS A 76 -4.08 -0.73 13.50
C LYS A 76 -4.74 -1.56 12.40
N ASP A 77 -4.68 -1.12 11.15
CA ASP A 77 -5.23 -1.88 10.01
C ASP A 77 -4.51 -3.21 9.81
N ILE A 78 -3.18 -3.25 9.96
CA ILE A 78 -2.41 -4.51 9.93
C ILE A 78 -2.79 -5.41 11.11
N ALA A 79 -2.86 -4.86 12.32
CA ALA A 79 -3.19 -5.62 13.53
C ALA A 79 -4.63 -6.15 13.51
N ALA A 80 -5.56 -5.46 12.86
CA ALA A 80 -6.94 -5.92 12.68
C ALA A 80 -7.07 -7.00 11.60
N TRP A 81 -6.13 -7.06 10.65
CA TRP A 81 -6.12 -8.08 9.59
C TRP A 81 -5.52 -9.42 10.07
N VAL A 82 -4.53 -9.37 10.97
CA VAL A 82 -3.91 -10.55 11.59
C VAL A 82 -4.83 -11.18 12.63
#